data_AF-A0A9P7DQJ0-F1
#
_entry.id   AF-A0A9P7DQJ0-F1
#
_cell.length_a   1.000
_cell.length_b   1.000
_cell.length_c   1.000
_cell.angle_alpha   90.00
_cell.angle_beta   90.00
_cell.angle_gamma   90.00
#
_symmetry.space_group_name_H-M   'P 1'
#
loop_
_entity.id
_entity.type
_entity.pdbx_description
1 polymer ?
#
loop_
_entity_poly.entity_id
_entity_poly.type
_entity_poly.pdbx_seq_one_letter_code
_entity_poly.pdbx_strand_id
1 'polypeptide(L)'
;NDNCSCCLQSPLLTITITADSLYNITNLVSDIALRVSFAATWNAVIVVKDADHFLESQGLRHRDHVNTILRQFESDDSISFWVSSTCNEELLTRFSAVVNFPELDAAARRRLWLNHFGLNNPAAIMWNNEHTLIGSSIADQKEMDHSLLLRDIEKLSRHQLDGRMIDNIVRSA
;
A
#
# COMPACT_ATOMS: atom_id res chain seq x y z
N ASN A 1 5.03 -36.54 10.64
CA ASN A 1 4.01 -35.49 10.83
C ASN A 1 4.69 -34.14 10.76
N ASP A 2 4.88 -33.73 9.51
CA ASP A 2 5.23 -32.37 9.13
C ASP A 2 4.14 -31.38 9.50
N ASN A 3 4.54 -30.11 9.62
CA ASN A 3 3.76 -28.87 9.56
C ASN A 3 3.84 -27.98 10.81
N CYS A 4 5.02 -27.42 11.04
CA CYS A 4 5.11 -26.03 11.49
C CYS A 4 5.87 -25.25 10.41
N SER A 5 5.14 -24.82 9.39
CA SER A 5 5.61 -23.77 8.48
C SER A 5 5.68 -22.48 9.30
N CYS A 6 6.84 -22.21 9.90
CA CYS A 6 7.16 -20.89 10.43
C CYS A 6 6.98 -19.92 9.26
N CYS A 7 5.98 -19.05 9.32
CA CYS A 7 5.83 -17.99 8.32
C CYS A 7 7.15 -17.21 8.30
N LEU A 8 8.00 -17.42 7.29
CA LEU A 8 9.23 -16.66 7.14
C LEU A 8 8.82 -15.20 6.93
N GLN A 9 8.86 -14.42 8.01
CA GLN A 9 8.73 -12.97 7.94
C GLN A 9 10.07 -12.44 7.43
N SER A 10 10.12 -12.11 6.14
CA SER A 10 11.22 -11.34 5.58
C SER A 10 11.20 -9.91 6.12
N PRO A 11 12.34 -9.34 6.53
CA PRO A 11 12.41 -7.94 6.91
C PRO A 11 12.07 -7.04 5.72
N LEU A 12 11.56 -5.84 6.02
CA LEU A 12 11.23 -4.83 5.01
C LEU A 12 12.24 -3.70 5.06
N LEU A 13 12.98 -3.48 3.97
CA LEU A 13 13.91 -2.36 3.82
C LEU A 13 13.27 -1.27 2.97
N THR A 14 13.11 -0.07 3.52
CA THR A 14 12.60 1.08 2.75
C THR A 14 13.75 1.95 2.24
N ILE A 15 13.69 2.32 0.97
CA ILE A 15 14.58 3.26 0.31
C ILE A 15 13.73 4.40 -0.23
N THR A 16 14.15 5.65 -0.02
CA THR A 16 13.51 6.83 -0.60
C THR A 16 14.50 7.46 -1.55
N ILE A 17 14.11 7.66 -2.81
CA ILE A 17 14.94 8.32 -3.81
C ILE A 17 14.37 9.71 -4.05
N THR A 18 15.08 10.73 -3.57
CA THR A 18 14.67 12.12 -3.78
C THR A 18 15.23 12.66 -5.10
N ALA A 19 14.59 13.68 -5.67
CA ALA A 19 15.10 14.37 -6.85
C ALA A 19 16.55 14.88 -6.65
N ASP A 20 16.87 15.38 -5.46
CA ASP A 20 18.20 15.89 -5.13
C ASP A 20 19.29 14.81 -5.20
N SER A 21 18.92 13.57 -4.89
CA SER A 21 19.85 12.43 -4.92
C SER A 21 20.35 12.14 -6.34
N LEU A 22 19.61 12.55 -7.38
CA LEU A 22 19.98 12.34 -8.78
C LEU A 22 21.08 13.28 -9.27
N TYR A 23 21.37 14.37 -8.55
CA TYR A 23 22.48 15.26 -8.90
C TYR A 23 23.85 14.64 -8.61
N ASN A 24 23.92 13.68 -7.69
CA ASN A 24 25.14 12.94 -7.37
C ASN A 24 24.95 11.44 -7.56
N ILE A 25 24.89 11.04 -8.84
CA ILE A 25 24.58 9.68 -9.25
C ILE A 25 25.56 8.64 -8.68
N THR A 26 26.84 8.97 -8.58
CA THR A 26 27.88 8.01 -8.13
C THR A 26 27.68 7.62 -6.68
N ASN A 27 27.40 8.61 -5.81
CA ASN A 27 27.12 8.34 -4.40
C ASN A 27 25.80 7.59 -4.24
N LEU A 28 24.77 7.97 -5.01
CA LEU A 28 23.48 7.30 -4.98
C LEU A 28 23.57 5.83 -5.40
N VAL A 29 24.29 5.53 -6.50
CA VAL A 29 24.51 4.15 -6.97
C VAL A 29 25.24 3.33 -5.91
N SER A 30 26.25 3.91 -5.25
CA SER A 30 27.00 3.23 -4.20
C SER A 30 26.15 2.95 -2.96
N ASP A 31 25.31 3.91 -2.54
CA ASP A 31 24.38 3.74 -1.41
C ASP A 31 23.31 2.68 -1.72
N ILE A 32 22.75 2.71 -2.93
CA ILE A 32 21.77 1.72 -3.38
C ILE A 32 22.40 0.32 -3.43
N ALA A 33 23.58 0.18 -4.04
CA ALA A 33 24.28 -1.11 -4.08
C ALA A 33 24.52 -1.68 -2.67
N LEU A 34 24.93 -0.83 -1.72
CA LEU A 34 25.09 -1.23 -0.33
C LEU A 34 23.77 -1.72 0.29
N ARG A 35 22.67 -0.98 0.09
CA ARG A 35 21.35 -1.34 0.62
C ARG A 35 20.79 -2.63 0.01
N VAL A 36 20.96 -2.81 -1.30
CA VAL A 36 20.56 -4.05 -1.98
C VAL A 36 21.38 -5.23 -1.46
N SER A 37 22.69 -5.05 -1.23
CA SER A 37 23.53 -6.10 -0.64
C SER A 37 23.09 -6.50 0.78
N PHE A 38 22.64 -5.54 1.59
CA PHE A 38 22.04 -5.84 2.90
C PHE A 38 20.71 -6.56 2.77
N ALA A 39 19.87 -6.17 1.82
CA ALA A 39 18.60 -6.84 1.57
C ALA A 39 18.82 -8.29 1.14
N ALA A 40 19.77 -8.56 0.25
CA ALA A 40 20.15 -9.92 -0.14
C ALA A 40 20.66 -10.74 1.06
N THR A 41 21.55 -10.15 1.87
CA THR A 41 22.11 -10.81 3.07
C THR A 41 21.03 -11.14 4.10
N TRP A 42 20.02 -10.29 4.26
CA TRP A 42 18.95 -10.45 5.24
C TRP A 42 17.70 -11.13 4.69
N ASN A 43 17.71 -11.55 3.41
CA ASN A 43 16.53 -12.01 2.71
C ASN A 43 15.34 -11.03 2.86
N ALA A 44 15.63 -9.73 2.73
CA ALA A 44 14.69 -8.65 2.91
C ALA A 44 13.95 -8.32 1.63
N VAL A 45 12.71 -7.86 1.76
CA VAL A 45 11.97 -7.21 0.68
C VAL A 45 12.31 -5.72 0.69
N ILE A 46 12.60 -5.17 -0.49
CA ILE A 46 12.89 -3.75 -0.65
C ILE A 46 11.62 -3.02 -1.08
N VAL A 47 11.35 -1.86 -0.49
CA VAL A 47 10.31 -0.92 -0.96
C VAL A 47 10.98 0.40 -1.30
N VAL A 48 10.91 0.78 -2.57
CA VAL A 48 11.33 2.09 -3.05
C VAL A 48 10.11 3.02 -3.03
N LYS A 49 10.14 4.00 -2.11
CA LYS A 49 9.10 5.03 -1.97
C LYS A 49 9.41 6.25 -2.81
N ASP A 50 8.35 6.97 -3.15
CA ASP A 50 8.39 8.24 -3.89
C ASP A 50 9.15 8.10 -5.21
N ALA A 51 8.92 6.98 -5.90
CA ALA A 51 9.61 6.63 -7.14
C ALA A 51 9.21 7.51 -8.33
N ASP A 52 8.22 8.39 -8.18
CA ASP A 52 7.73 9.29 -9.23
C ASP A 52 8.88 10.12 -9.82
N HIS A 53 9.71 10.74 -8.96
CA HIS A 53 10.87 11.53 -9.37
C HIS A 53 11.88 10.75 -10.22
N PHE A 54 11.89 9.44 -10.09
CA PHE A 54 12.80 8.52 -10.76
C PHE A 54 12.17 7.91 -12.01
N LEU A 55 10.86 7.65 -12.01
CA LEU A 55 10.15 6.95 -13.08
C LEU A 55 9.47 7.88 -14.09
N GLU A 56 9.32 9.17 -13.79
CA GLU A 56 8.68 10.16 -14.69
C GLU A 56 9.59 10.69 -15.81
N SER A 57 10.90 10.64 -15.63
CA SER A 57 11.95 10.93 -16.62
C SER A 57 11.59 11.85 -17.81
N GLN A 58 12.01 13.12 -17.73
CA GLN A 58 12.07 14.06 -18.87
C GLN A 58 13.54 14.25 -19.32
N GLY A 59 14.01 13.46 -20.31
CA GLY A 59 15.29 13.68 -21.01
C GLY A 59 16.33 12.53 -20.96
N LEU A 60 17.19 12.45 -21.98
CA LEU A 60 18.13 11.32 -22.20
C LEU A 60 19.12 11.07 -21.04
N ARG A 61 19.75 12.11 -20.50
CA ARG A 61 20.71 11.98 -19.38
C ARG A 61 20.07 11.39 -18.12
N HIS A 62 18.83 11.77 -17.84
CA HIS A 62 18.10 11.25 -16.70
C HIS A 62 17.78 9.76 -16.90
N ARG A 63 17.47 9.33 -18.13
CA ARG A 63 17.23 7.92 -18.46
C ARG A 63 18.46 7.03 -18.24
N ASP A 64 19.65 7.50 -18.59
CA ASP A 64 20.89 6.75 -18.37
C ASP A 64 21.17 6.54 -16.88
N HIS A 65 20.92 7.57 -16.08
CA HIS A 65 21.02 7.53 -14.62
C HIS A 65 20.02 6.53 -14.01
N VAL A 66 18.76 6.60 -14.45
CA VAL A 66 17.70 5.68 -14.04
C VAL A 66 18.05 4.23 -14.38
N ASN A 67 18.49 3.97 -15.61
CA ASN A 67 18.92 2.63 -16.03
C ASN A 67 20.10 2.11 -15.22
N THR A 68 21.04 2.98 -14.85
CA THR A 68 22.21 2.60 -14.05
C THR A 68 21.81 2.17 -12.64
N ILE A 69 20.84 2.87 -12.05
CA ILE A 69 20.31 2.55 -10.73
C ILE A 69 19.44 1.29 -10.78
N LEU A 70 18.54 1.13 -11.76
CA LEU A 70 17.71 -0.07 -11.91
C LEU A 70 18.54 -1.34 -12.01
N ARG A 71 19.70 -1.28 -12.68
CA ARG A 71 20.65 -2.41 -12.75
C ARG A 71 21.15 -2.87 -11.37
N GLN A 72 21.21 -1.99 -10.37
CA GLN A 72 21.60 -2.38 -9.01
C GLN A 72 20.53 -3.25 -8.34
N PHE A 73 19.27 -3.09 -8.73
CA PHE A 73 18.16 -3.91 -8.21
C PHE A 73 17.97 -5.21 -9.00
N GLU A 74 18.51 -5.28 -10.22
CA GLU A 74 18.45 -6.47 -11.08
C GLU A 74 19.58 -7.47 -10.81
N SER A 75 20.67 -7.05 -10.15
CA SER A 75 21.88 -7.88 -10.02
C SER A 75 21.81 -8.92 -8.90
N ASP A 76 20.96 -8.71 -7.91
CA ASP A 76 20.95 -9.46 -6.66
C ASP A 76 19.64 -10.23 -6.50
N ASP A 77 19.66 -11.36 -5.79
CA ASP A 77 18.49 -12.18 -5.44
C ASP A 77 17.59 -11.46 -4.41
N SER A 78 17.08 -10.28 -4.76
CA SER A 78 16.24 -9.45 -3.91
C SER A 78 14.94 -9.09 -4.63
N ILE A 79 13.84 -9.01 -3.87
CA ILE A 79 12.55 -8.55 -4.39
C ILE A 79 12.41 -7.07 -4.05
N SER A 80 12.18 -6.24 -5.06
CA SER A 80 11.90 -4.81 -4.86
C SER A 80 10.51 -4.43 -5.37
N PHE A 81 9.78 -3.67 -4.55
CA PHE A 81 8.53 -3.01 -4.91
C PHE A 81 8.77 -1.52 -5.09
N TRP A 82 8.32 -0.99 -6.21
CA TRP A 82 8.45 0.42 -6.53
C TRP A 82 7.06 1.05 -6.53
N VAL A 83 6.87 2.04 -5.66
CA VAL A 83 5.56 2.69 -5.49
C VAL A 83 5.62 4.05 -6.17
N SER A 84 4.78 4.21 -7.19
CA SER A 84 4.72 5.39 -8.04
C SER A 84 3.27 5.67 -8.42
N SER A 85 2.90 6.94 -8.50
CA SER A 85 1.67 7.43 -9.13
C SER A 85 1.76 7.46 -10.66
N THR A 86 2.98 7.57 -11.18
CA THR A 86 3.26 7.68 -12.62
C THR A 86 4.48 6.83 -12.98
N CYS A 87 4.56 6.37 -14.23
CA CYS A 87 5.73 5.67 -14.74
C CYS A 87 5.80 5.81 -16.26
N ASN A 88 6.99 6.08 -16.80
CA ASN A 88 7.22 6.03 -18.23
C ASN A 88 7.05 4.60 -18.75
N GLU A 89 6.19 4.40 -19.76
CA GLU A 89 5.88 3.08 -20.32
C GLU A 89 7.13 2.29 -20.76
N GLU A 90 8.17 2.98 -21.25
CA GLU A 90 9.40 2.34 -21.67
C GLU A 90 10.16 1.68 -20.49
N LEU A 91 10.03 2.23 -19.28
CA LEU A 91 10.63 1.69 -18.06
C LEU A 91 9.86 0.49 -17.51
N LEU A 92 8.59 0.30 -17.86
CA LEU A 92 7.78 -0.84 -17.40
C LEU A 92 8.41 -2.17 -17.79
N THR A 93 9.13 -2.21 -18.92
CA THR A 93 9.88 -3.39 -19.39
C THR A 93 11.01 -3.84 -18.47
N ARG A 94 11.44 -2.97 -17.54
CA ARG A 94 12.47 -3.27 -16.53
C ARG A 94 11.90 -3.92 -15.27
N PHE A 95 10.57 -3.96 -15.13
CA PHE A 95 9.90 -4.58 -14.01
C PHE A 95 9.36 -5.95 -14.40
N SER A 96 9.51 -6.93 -13.51
CA SER A 96 8.98 -8.29 -13.73
C SER A 96 7.45 -8.32 -13.69
N ALA A 97 6.84 -7.40 -12.95
CA ALA A 97 5.39 -7.27 -12.83
C ALA A 97 5.00 -5.82 -12.53
N VAL A 98 3.83 -5.42 -13.02
CA VAL A 98 3.26 -4.10 -12.78
C VAL A 98 1.87 -4.30 -12.17
N VAL A 99 1.63 -3.70 -11.01
CA VAL A 99 0.33 -3.74 -10.33
C VAL A 99 -0.28 -2.35 -10.40
N ASN A 100 -1.32 -2.21 -11.22
CA ASN A 100 -2.07 -0.97 -11.33
C ASN A 100 -3.14 -0.91 -10.25
N PHE A 101 -3.14 0.19 -9.47
CA PHE A 101 -4.19 0.47 -8.48
C PHE A 101 -5.17 1.48 -9.09
N PRO A 102 -6.31 1.02 -9.65
CA PRO A 102 -7.28 1.93 -10.25
C PRO A 102 -7.93 2.82 -9.19
N GLU A 103 -8.58 3.89 -9.64
CA GLU A 103 -9.43 4.69 -8.77
C GLU A 103 -10.46 3.81 -8.06
N LEU A 104 -10.69 4.11 -6.78
CA LEU A 104 -11.63 3.36 -5.96
C LEU A 104 -13.04 3.54 -6.51
N ASP A 105 -13.71 2.46 -6.89
CA ASP A 105 -15.13 2.50 -7.19
C ASP A 105 -15.98 2.68 -5.92
N ALA A 106 -17.29 2.92 -6.10
CA ALA A 106 -18.20 3.11 -4.97
C ALA A 106 -18.21 1.89 -4.02
N ALA A 107 -18.08 0.67 -4.55
CA ALA A 107 -18.07 -0.54 -3.75
C ALA A 107 -16.78 -0.70 -2.92
N ALA A 108 -15.63 -0.30 -3.46
CA ALA A 108 -14.35 -0.25 -2.78
C ALA A 108 -14.35 0.81 -1.69
N ARG A 109 -14.84 2.03 -1.97
CA ARG A 109 -14.99 3.08 -0.95
C ARG A 109 -15.93 2.64 0.16
N ARG A 110 -17.06 2.00 -0.17
CA ARG A 110 -17.98 1.40 0.82
C ARG A 110 -17.26 0.40 1.72
N ARG A 111 -16.45 -0.49 1.15
CA ARG A 111 -15.66 -1.48 1.93
C ARG A 111 -14.65 -0.81 2.85
N LEU A 112 -13.96 0.24 2.39
CA LEU A 112 -13.02 0.99 3.24
C LEU A 112 -13.74 1.63 4.42
N TRP A 113 -14.86 2.32 4.19
CA TRP A 113 -15.67 2.88 5.28
C TRP A 113 -16.11 1.81 6.28
N LEU A 114 -16.64 0.67 5.80
CA LEU A 114 -17.01 -0.44 6.69
C LEU A 114 -15.82 -0.97 7.49
N ASN A 115 -14.63 -1.05 6.90
CA ASN A 115 -13.41 -1.47 7.60
C ASN A 115 -13.07 -0.50 8.75
N HIS A 116 -13.14 0.81 8.51
CA HIS A 116 -12.88 1.82 9.55
C HIS A 116 -13.87 1.75 10.71
N PHE A 117 -15.13 1.39 10.44
CA PHE A 117 -16.14 1.18 11.48
C PHE A 117 -16.14 -0.25 12.06
N GLY A 118 -15.20 -1.12 11.65
CA GLY A 118 -15.11 -2.51 12.11
C GLY A 118 -16.24 -3.43 11.62
N LEU A 119 -17.08 -2.96 10.70
CA LEU A 119 -18.29 -3.65 10.23
C LEU A 119 -18.03 -4.73 9.16
N ASN A 120 -16.81 -4.77 8.63
CA ASN A 120 -16.40 -5.78 7.64
C ASN A 120 -15.64 -6.96 8.29
N ASN A 121 -15.45 -6.96 9.61
CA ASN A 121 -14.79 -8.05 10.32
C ASN A 121 -15.83 -9.11 10.74
N PRO A 122 -15.75 -10.36 10.27
CA PRO A 122 -16.65 -11.43 10.70
C PRO A 122 -16.62 -11.67 12.22
N ALA A 123 -15.50 -11.37 12.91
CA ALA A 123 -15.43 -11.44 14.37
C ALA A 123 -16.26 -10.36 15.07
N ALA A 124 -16.38 -9.16 14.48
CA ALA A 124 -17.22 -8.09 15.00
C ALA A 124 -18.73 -8.39 14.79
N ILE A 125 -19.06 -9.06 13.68
CA ILE A 125 -20.41 -9.56 13.42
C ILE A 125 -20.78 -10.66 14.43
N MET A 126 -19.84 -11.52 14.83
CA MET A 126 -20.06 -12.56 15.85
C MET A 126 -20.25 -12.01 17.27
N TRP A 127 -19.42 -11.06 17.72
CA TRP A 127 -19.57 -10.44 19.06
C TRP A 127 -20.88 -9.66 19.22
N ASN A 128 -21.43 -9.11 18.14
CA ASN A 128 -22.73 -8.44 18.19
C ASN A 128 -23.91 -9.39 18.37
N ASN A 129 -23.73 -10.69 18.10
CA ASN A 129 -24.82 -11.68 18.15
C ASN A 129 -24.89 -12.44 19.48
N GLU A 130 -23.81 -12.44 20.29
CA GLU A 130 -23.78 -13.17 21.57
C GLU A 130 -24.32 -12.37 22.77
N HIS A 131 -24.51 -11.04 22.64
CA HIS A 131 -25.06 -10.19 23.70
C HIS A 131 -26.58 -9.90 23.56
N THR A 132 -27.26 -10.51 22.60
CA THR A 132 -28.68 -10.22 22.28
C THR A 132 -29.66 -11.09 23.06
N LEU A 133 -29.50 -11.19 24.39
CA LEU A 133 -30.46 -11.88 25.26
C LEU A 133 -30.86 -11.06 26.51
N ILE A 134 -30.70 -9.73 26.49
CA ILE A 134 -31.22 -8.85 27.55
C ILE A 134 -31.84 -7.59 26.94
N GLY A 135 -33.19 -7.55 26.90
CA GLY A 135 -34.00 -6.32 26.74
C GLY A 135 -34.39 -5.95 25.30
N SER A 136 -35.65 -6.22 24.93
CA SER A 136 -36.22 -5.94 23.61
C SER A 136 -36.15 -4.45 23.18
N SER A 137 -36.16 -3.51 24.13
CA SER A 137 -36.11 -2.07 23.80
C SER A 137 -34.72 -1.55 23.41
N ILE A 138 -33.64 -2.22 23.83
CA ILE A 138 -32.25 -1.80 23.52
C ILE A 138 -31.80 -2.42 22.19
N ALA A 139 -32.27 -3.63 21.90
CA ALA A 139 -32.01 -4.31 20.63
C ALA A 139 -32.59 -3.52 19.44
N ASP A 140 -33.84 -3.04 19.55
CA ASP A 140 -34.51 -2.28 18.49
C ASP A 140 -33.79 -0.94 18.18
N GLN A 141 -33.30 -0.24 19.21
CA GLN A 141 -32.55 1.00 19.04
C GLN A 141 -31.17 0.76 18.42
N LYS A 142 -30.45 -0.28 18.88
CA LYS A 142 -29.13 -0.66 18.35
C LYS A 142 -29.22 -1.11 16.88
N GLU A 143 -30.29 -1.80 16.51
CA GLU A 143 -30.57 -2.20 15.13
C GLU A 143 -30.88 -0.98 14.24
N MET A 144 -31.66 -0.02 14.75
CA MET A 144 -31.92 1.23 14.05
C MET A 144 -30.64 2.07 13.86
N ASP A 145 -29.80 2.19 14.88
CA ASP A 145 -28.53 2.92 14.81
C ASP A 145 -27.56 2.28 13.80
N HIS A 146 -27.51 0.94 13.76
CA HIS A 146 -26.73 0.20 12.78
C HIS A 146 -27.25 0.40 11.34
N SER A 147 -28.57 0.40 11.15
CA SER A 147 -29.21 0.68 9.86
C SER A 147 -28.94 2.11 9.38
N LEU A 148 -28.98 3.09 10.29
CA LEU A 148 -28.63 4.48 10.01
C LEU A 148 -27.16 4.63 9.60
N LEU A 149 -26.24 4.00 10.33
CA LEU A 149 -24.82 4.00 10.00
C LEU A 149 -24.55 3.40 8.61
N LEU A 150 -25.17 2.26 8.28
CA LEU A 150 -25.05 1.66 6.94
C LEU A 150 -25.56 2.58 5.83
N ARG A 151 -26.64 3.32 6.08
CA ARG A 151 -27.18 4.31 5.13
C ARG A 151 -26.23 5.47 4.94
N ASP A 152 -25.56 5.93 5.99
CA ASP A 152 -24.59 7.02 5.89
C ASP A 152 -23.29 6.57 5.23
N ILE A 153 -22.82 5.36 5.49
CA ILE A 153 -21.71 4.74 4.75
C ILE A 153 -22.03 4.66 3.26
N GLU A 154 -23.27 4.32 2.91
CA GLU A 154 -23.73 4.28 1.51
C GLU A 154 -23.79 5.68 0.87
N LYS A 155 -24.02 6.74 1.64
CA LYS A 155 -23.88 8.11 1.13
C LYS A 155 -22.41 8.47 0.95
N LEU A 156 -21.58 8.18 1.95
CA LEU A 156 -20.14 8.46 1.94
C LEU A 156 -19.43 7.77 0.78
N SER A 157 -19.82 6.54 0.44
CA SER A 157 -19.25 5.77 -0.67
C SER A 157 -19.51 6.37 -2.05
N ARG A 158 -20.49 7.27 -2.20
CA ARG A 158 -20.81 7.94 -3.47
C ARG A 158 -19.91 9.13 -3.76
N HIS A 159 -19.26 9.70 -2.74
CA HIS A 159 -18.29 10.76 -2.95
C HIS A 159 -17.00 10.20 -3.55
N GLN A 160 -16.41 10.93 -4.50
CA GLN A 160 -15.15 10.57 -5.16
C GLN A 160 -13.97 10.89 -4.24
N LEU A 161 -13.83 10.10 -3.18
CA LEU A 161 -12.73 10.19 -2.23
C LEU A 161 -11.75 9.05 -2.50
N ASP A 162 -10.46 9.37 -2.55
CA ASP A 162 -9.42 8.35 -2.57
C ASP A 162 -9.19 7.73 -1.18
N GLY A 163 -8.38 6.68 -1.12
CA GLY A 163 -8.10 5.99 0.15
C GLY A 163 -7.41 6.87 1.18
N ARG A 164 -6.52 7.79 0.76
CA ARG A 164 -5.82 8.70 1.68
C ARG A 164 -6.78 9.73 2.26
N MET A 165 -7.70 10.24 1.46
CA MET A 165 -8.74 11.18 1.91
C MET A 165 -9.65 10.53 2.93
N ILE A 166 -10.12 9.30 2.67
CA ILE A 166 -10.94 8.53 3.62
C ILE A 166 -10.18 8.33 4.94
N ASP A 167 -8.92 7.86 4.88
CA ASP A 167 -8.04 7.69 6.04
C ASP A 167 -7.90 8.98 6.87
N ASN A 168 -7.67 10.11 6.18
CA ASN A 168 -7.48 11.40 6.84
C ASN A 168 -8.76 11.91 7.52
N ILE A 169 -9.92 11.72 6.88
CA ILE A 169 -11.22 12.06 7.49
C ILE A 169 -11.42 11.26 8.78
N VAL A 170 -11.16 9.95 8.75
CA VAL A 170 -11.30 9.07 9.92
C VAL A 170 -10.35 9.46 11.04
N ARG A 171 -9.09 9.81 10.73
CA ARG A 171 -8.12 10.25 11.74
C ARG A 171 -8.43 11.63 12.34
N SER A 172 -9.17 12.47 11.62
CA SER A 172 -9.44 13.86 12.03
C SER A 172 -10.78 14.03 12.75
N ALA A 173 -11.63 13.00 12.75
CA ALA A 173 -12.90 12.94 13.46
C ALA A 173 -12.70 12.52 14.93
#